data_AF-A0A564YYE0-F1
#
_entry.id   AF-A0A564YYE0-F1
#
_cell.length_a   1.000
_cell.length_b   1.000
_cell.length_c   1.000
_cell.angle_alpha   90.00
_cell.angle_beta   90.00
_cell.angle_gamma   90.00
#
_symmetry.space_group_name_H-M   'P 1'
#
loop_
_entity.id
_entity.type
_entity.pdbx_description
1 polymer ?
#
loop_
_entity_poly.entity_id
_entity_poly.type
_entity_poly.pdbx_seq_one_letter_code
_entity_poly.pdbx_strand_id
1 'polypeptide(L)'
;MISLAHLPKVISADKALTLLPEISYILLSGGVIAVPTDTIYGLACCSLSSSGINRIYEIKGRDESKPLAVCLDKAASLPQWSNTQGIDKKLFSALLPGPVTILLPRLNNDPLNPLLNPNVKEIGIRVPDCPLVCRISEALAKVSKPDYFVGEGDIHGGKQGVFPSAIPLVLTSANPSGQLSTISPEASLLSFHSFSK
;
A
#
# COMPACT_ATOMS: atom_id res chain seq x y z
N MET A 1 -16.22 10.54 18.40
CA MET A 1 -15.43 11.00 17.25
C MET A 1 -14.18 11.68 17.79
N ILE A 2 -13.01 11.06 17.66
CA ILE A 2 -11.73 11.68 18.03
C ILE A 2 -11.39 12.72 16.95
N SER A 3 -11.07 13.94 17.37
CA SER A 3 -10.66 15.01 16.44
C SER A 3 -9.28 14.67 15.86
N LEU A 4 -9.23 14.39 14.55
CA LEU A 4 -7.98 14.11 13.82
C LEU A 4 -6.98 15.29 13.86
N ALA A 5 -7.46 16.51 14.12
CA ALA A 5 -6.61 17.70 14.24
C ALA A 5 -5.65 17.66 15.45
N HIS A 6 -5.92 16.80 16.43
CA HIS A 6 -5.11 16.66 17.66
C HIS A 6 -4.26 15.38 17.68
N LEU A 7 -4.30 14.60 16.60
CA LEU A 7 -3.50 13.38 16.53
C LEU A 7 -2.01 13.77 16.46
N PRO A 8 -1.15 13.20 17.31
CA PRO A 8 0.28 13.46 17.21
C PRO A 8 0.76 13.13 15.81
N LYS A 9 1.55 14.03 15.20
CA LYS A 9 2.14 13.81 13.86
C LYS A 9 3.03 12.57 13.82
N VAL A 10 3.54 12.13 14.97
CA VAL A 10 4.33 10.91 15.13
C VAL A 10 3.70 10.07 16.23
N ILE A 11 3.35 8.82 15.93
CA ILE A 11 2.82 7.87 16.91
C ILE A 11 3.59 6.54 16.86
N SER A 12 3.69 5.85 18.00
CA SER A 12 4.28 4.51 18.03
C SER A 12 3.41 3.51 17.27
N ALA A 13 4.02 2.47 16.71
CA ALA A 13 3.32 1.38 16.05
C ALA A 13 2.25 0.73 16.94
N ASP A 14 2.54 0.55 18.24
CA ASP A 14 1.59 -0.03 19.19
C ASP A 14 0.34 0.84 19.38
N LYS A 15 0.52 2.16 19.48
CA LYS A 15 -0.59 3.11 19.55
C LYS A 15 -1.34 3.18 18.22
N ALA A 16 -0.66 3.04 17.09
CA ALA A 16 -1.29 3.03 15.78
C ALA A 16 -2.24 1.83 15.60
N LEU A 17 -1.91 0.67 16.17
CA LEU A 17 -2.78 -0.51 16.15
C LEU A 17 -4.12 -0.28 16.88
N THR A 18 -4.19 0.64 17.84
CA THR A 18 -5.45 1.02 18.52
C THR A 18 -6.25 2.07 17.75
N LEU A 19 -5.69 2.64 16.68
CA LEU A 19 -6.25 3.75 15.89
C LEU A 19 -6.49 3.35 14.42
N LEU A 20 -6.66 2.06 14.13
CA LEU A 20 -6.89 1.56 12.77
C LEU A 20 -8.09 2.22 12.07
N PRO A 21 -9.24 2.50 12.73
CA PRO A 21 -10.35 3.20 12.09
C PRO A 21 -9.97 4.62 11.62
N GLU A 22 -9.27 5.37 12.47
CA GLU A 22 -8.80 6.73 12.16
C GLU A 22 -7.77 6.71 11.03
N ILE A 23 -6.82 5.78 11.07
CA ILE A 23 -5.81 5.61 10.02
C ILE A 23 -6.48 5.23 8.70
N SER A 24 -7.46 4.32 8.73
CA SER A 24 -8.21 3.92 7.53
C SER A 24 -8.95 5.11 6.94
N TYR A 25 -9.62 5.92 7.78
CA TYR A 25 -10.29 7.13 7.33
C TYR A 25 -9.33 8.12 6.66
N ILE A 26 -8.14 8.35 7.25
CA ILE A 26 -7.10 9.21 6.66
C ILE A 26 -6.73 8.71 5.27
N LEU A 27 -6.42 7.41 5.13
CA LEU A 27 -5.98 6.82 3.86
C LEU A 27 -7.08 6.82 2.80
N LEU A 28 -8.33 6.53 3.18
CA LEU A 28 -9.49 6.58 2.29
C LEU A 28 -9.83 8.00 1.83
N SER A 29 -9.54 9.00 2.67
CA SER A 29 -9.73 10.42 2.36
C SER A 29 -8.58 11.02 1.54
N GLY A 30 -7.69 10.19 0.97
CA GLY A 30 -6.54 10.63 0.16
C GLY A 30 -5.32 11.09 0.96
N GLY A 31 -5.28 10.80 2.26
CA GLY A 31 -4.12 11.04 3.10
C GLY A 31 -2.95 10.10 2.78
N VAL A 32 -1.74 10.56 3.11
CA VAL A 32 -0.50 9.78 3.00
C VAL A 32 0.13 9.69 4.38
N ILE A 33 0.58 8.49 4.74
CA ILE A 33 1.25 8.22 6.02
C ILE A 33 2.64 7.63 5.77
N ALA A 34 3.57 7.85 6.68
CA ALA A 34 4.82 7.09 6.74
C ALA A 34 4.64 5.93 7.72
N VAL A 35 4.98 4.71 7.29
CA VAL A 35 4.88 3.49 8.11
C VAL A 35 6.23 2.80 8.21
N PRO A 36 6.58 2.18 9.35
CA PRO A 36 7.71 1.28 9.40
C PRO A 36 7.38 0.05 8.55
N THR A 37 8.41 -0.54 7.95
CA THR A 37 8.34 -1.90 7.40
C THR A 37 9.50 -2.72 7.94
N ASP A 38 9.52 -4.01 7.63
CA ASP A 38 10.64 -4.92 7.88
C ASP A 38 11.95 -4.50 7.19
N THR A 39 11.90 -3.58 6.22
CA THR A 39 13.09 -3.03 5.55
C THR A 39 13.40 -1.58 5.95
N ILE A 40 12.59 -0.64 5.46
CA ILE A 40 12.77 0.80 5.64
C ILE A 40 11.40 1.45 5.83
N TYR A 41 11.37 2.71 6.25
CA TYR A 41 10.10 3.44 6.24
C TYR A 41 9.55 3.57 4.82
N GLY A 42 8.25 3.30 4.68
CA GLY A 42 7.50 3.46 3.44
C GLY A 42 6.50 4.59 3.56
N LEU A 43 6.28 5.34 2.47
CA LEU A 43 5.11 6.21 2.32
C LEU A 43 3.95 5.38 1.75
N ALA A 44 2.79 5.45 2.40
CA ALA A 44 1.62 4.65 2.07
C ALA A 44 0.36 5.53 1.92
N CYS A 45 -0.46 5.17 0.94
CA CYS A 45 -1.78 5.71 0.68
C CYS A 45 -2.74 4.55 0.37
N CYS A 46 -4.03 4.81 0.26
CA CYS A 46 -4.96 3.83 -0.28
C CYS A 46 -4.73 3.66 -1.80
N SER A 47 -4.54 2.43 -2.29
CA SER A 47 -4.35 2.10 -3.70
C SER A 47 -5.59 2.29 -4.58
N LEU A 48 -6.74 2.60 -3.97
CA LEU A 48 -7.99 2.91 -4.63
C LEU A 48 -8.26 4.42 -4.70
N SER A 49 -7.53 5.22 -3.92
CA SER A 49 -7.77 6.67 -3.81
C SER A 49 -6.92 7.45 -4.81
N SER A 50 -7.57 8.07 -5.80
CA SER A 50 -6.91 8.95 -6.79
C SER A 50 -6.11 10.06 -6.11
N SER A 51 -6.71 10.72 -5.13
CA SER A 51 -6.07 11.80 -4.35
C SER A 51 -4.82 11.31 -3.60
N GLY A 52 -4.90 10.15 -2.95
CA GLY A 52 -3.76 9.57 -2.24
C GLY A 52 -2.60 9.19 -3.17
N ILE A 53 -2.92 8.61 -4.34
CA ILE A 53 -1.93 8.21 -5.34
C ILE A 53 -1.19 9.43 -5.89
N ASN A 54 -1.93 10.44 -6.35
CA ASN A 54 -1.34 11.70 -6.85
C ASN A 54 -0.42 12.32 -5.80
N ARG A 55 -0.88 12.36 -4.55
CA ARG A 55 -0.10 12.91 -3.44
C ARG A 55 1.19 12.12 -3.17
N ILE A 56 1.20 10.79 -3.31
CA ILE A 56 2.43 10.01 -3.19
C ILE A 56 3.41 10.35 -4.31
N TYR A 57 2.95 10.47 -5.56
CA TYR A 57 3.82 10.86 -6.68
C TYR A 57 4.43 12.25 -6.45
N GLU A 58 3.60 13.22 -6.05
CA GLU A 58 4.03 14.58 -5.68
C GLU A 58 5.10 14.56 -4.58
N ILE A 59 4.83 13.89 -3.45
CA ILE A 59 5.76 13.85 -2.29
C ILE A 59 7.09 13.21 -2.68
N LYS A 60 7.06 12.13 -3.47
CA LYS A 60 8.29 11.44 -3.88
C LYS A 60 9.09 12.22 -4.92
N GLY A 61 8.50 13.23 -5.57
CA GLY A 61 9.10 13.94 -6.69
C GLY A 61 9.53 12.99 -7.82
N ARG A 62 8.77 11.90 -8.01
CA ARG A 62 9.08 10.85 -8.99
C ARG A 62 8.11 10.94 -10.15
N ASP A 63 8.64 10.76 -11.35
CA ASP A 63 7.85 10.49 -12.55
C ASP A 63 7.08 9.16 -12.39
N GLU A 64 5.86 9.11 -12.93
CA GLU A 64 4.96 7.95 -12.91
C GLU A 64 5.60 6.68 -13.51
N SER A 65 6.66 6.85 -14.32
CA SER A 65 7.51 5.78 -14.85
C SER A 65 8.24 4.93 -13.81
N LYS A 66 8.25 5.33 -12.53
CA LYS A 66 8.78 4.52 -11.42
C LYS A 66 7.64 3.89 -10.61
N PRO A 67 7.30 2.61 -10.85
CA PRO A 67 6.14 2.00 -10.24
C PRO A 67 6.19 1.98 -8.70
N LEU A 68 5.02 2.19 -8.10
CA LEU A 68 4.72 1.99 -6.69
C LEU A 68 4.32 0.54 -6.45
N ALA A 69 4.82 -0.07 -5.37
CA ALA A 69 4.37 -1.38 -4.92
C ALA A 69 3.08 -1.27 -4.10
N VAL A 70 2.24 -2.30 -4.16
CA VAL A 70 1.05 -2.48 -3.31
C VAL A 70 1.39 -3.43 -2.17
N CYS A 71 1.12 -3.00 -0.95
CA CYS A 71 1.27 -3.87 0.23
C CYS A 71 -0.07 -4.56 0.54
N LEU A 72 -0.03 -5.88 0.76
CA LEU A 72 -1.18 -6.69 1.16
C LEU A 72 -1.01 -7.22 2.60
N ASP A 73 -2.13 -7.64 3.19
CA ASP A 73 -2.19 -8.25 4.53
C ASP A 73 -1.56 -9.65 4.58
N LYS A 74 -1.69 -10.41 3.49
CA LYS A 74 -1.20 -11.79 3.38
C LYS A 74 -1.08 -12.24 1.93
N ALA A 75 -0.24 -13.25 1.69
CA ALA A 75 -0.06 -13.84 0.36
C ALA A 75 -1.36 -14.40 -0.23
N ALA A 76 -2.27 -14.92 0.60
CA ALA A 76 -3.56 -15.43 0.13
C ALA A 76 -4.47 -14.36 -0.52
N SER A 77 -4.18 -13.07 -0.33
CA SER A 77 -4.90 -11.97 -0.96
C SER A 77 -4.43 -11.67 -2.39
N LEU A 78 -3.27 -12.19 -2.82
CA LEU A 78 -2.68 -11.95 -4.15
C LEU A 78 -3.67 -12.11 -5.33
N PRO A 79 -4.48 -13.18 -5.41
CA PRO A 79 -5.36 -13.40 -6.57
C PRO A 79 -6.48 -12.35 -6.70
N GLN A 80 -6.73 -11.56 -5.65
CA GLN A 80 -7.72 -10.46 -5.70
C GLN A 80 -7.15 -9.21 -6.40
N TRP A 81 -5.83 -9.08 -6.46
CA TRP A 81 -5.16 -7.83 -6.88
C TRP A 81 -4.21 -8.01 -8.07
N SER A 82 -3.96 -9.25 -8.49
CA SER A 82 -3.02 -9.58 -9.56
C SER A 82 -3.35 -10.93 -10.17
N ASN A 83 -2.91 -11.15 -11.41
CA ASN A 83 -3.05 -12.43 -12.08
C ASN A 83 -1.98 -13.41 -11.58
N THR A 84 -2.40 -14.42 -10.83
CA THR A 84 -1.53 -15.49 -10.32
C THR A 84 -1.68 -16.80 -11.10
N GLN A 85 -2.33 -16.80 -12.26
CA GLN A 85 -2.56 -18.03 -13.04
C GLN A 85 -1.24 -18.66 -13.46
N GLY A 86 -1.14 -19.99 -13.30
CA GLY A 86 0.07 -20.74 -13.64
C GLY A 86 1.20 -20.69 -12.60
N ILE A 87 1.04 -19.95 -11.49
CA ILE A 87 2.06 -19.86 -10.43
C ILE A 87 1.68 -20.75 -9.24
N ASP A 88 2.63 -21.56 -8.76
CA ASP A 88 2.43 -22.41 -7.58
C ASP A 88 2.27 -21.55 -6.32
N LYS A 89 1.20 -21.78 -5.56
CA LYS A 89 0.93 -21.11 -4.27
C LYS A 89 2.06 -21.32 -3.27
N LYS A 90 2.78 -22.44 -3.32
CA LYS A 90 3.95 -22.69 -2.45
C LYS A 90 5.06 -21.68 -2.66
N LEU A 91 5.22 -21.15 -3.87
CA LEU A 91 6.19 -20.10 -4.15
C LEU A 91 5.87 -18.82 -3.37
N PHE A 92 4.60 -18.43 -3.34
CA PHE A 92 4.19 -17.25 -2.57
C PHE A 92 4.44 -17.44 -1.08
N SER A 93 4.11 -18.60 -0.51
CA SER A 93 4.39 -18.88 0.90
C SER A 93 5.88 -18.94 1.24
N ALA A 94 6.75 -19.24 0.27
CA ALA A 94 8.20 -19.24 0.47
C ALA A 94 8.81 -17.84 0.38
N LEU A 95 8.18 -16.92 -0.35
CA LEU A 95 8.68 -15.56 -0.58
C LEU A 95 8.03 -14.51 0.33
N LEU A 96 6.82 -14.78 0.83
CA LEU A 96 5.99 -13.84 1.57
C LEU A 96 5.43 -14.49 2.85
N PRO A 97 5.35 -13.75 3.97
CA PRO A 97 5.74 -12.35 4.15
C PRO A 97 7.26 -12.14 4.17
N GLY A 98 7.71 -10.89 3.97
CA GLY A 98 9.11 -10.52 4.14
C GLY A 98 9.60 -9.45 3.18
N PRO A 99 10.93 -9.30 3.06
CA PRO A 99 11.59 -8.25 2.29
C PRO A 99 11.66 -8.63 0.81
N VAL A 100 10.54 -9.02 0.21
CA VAL A 100 10.42 -9.36 -1.21
C VAL A 100 9.21 -8.65 -1.81
N THR A 101 9.42 -8.06 -2.99
CA THR A 101 8.34 -7.56 -3.84
C THR A 101 8.27 -8.45 -5.06
N ILE A 102 7.10 -9.05 -5.32
CA ILE A 102 6.84 -9.92 -6.46
C ILE A 102 6.17 -9.09 -7.55
N LEU A 103 6.73 -9.06 -8.76
CA LEU A 103 6.05 -8.50 -9.92
C LEU A 103 5.08 -9.53 -10.49
N LEU A 104 3.81 -9.15 -10.65
CA LEU A 104 2.79 -10.03 -11.21
C LEU A 104 1.99 -9.31 -12.29
N PRO A 105 1.52 -9.99 -13.35
CA PRO A 105 0.66 -9.35 -14.32
C PRO A 105 -0.61 -8.81 -13.65
N ARG A 106 -1.11 -7.68 -14.14
CA ARG A 106 -2.41 -7.15 -13.70
C ARG A 106 -3.55 -8.06 -14.13
N LEU A 107 -4.68 -7.95 -13.42
CA LEU A 107 -5.93 -8.59 -13.84
C LEU A 107 -6.52 -7.85 -15.04
N ASN A 108 -7.25 -8.56 -15.91
CA ASN A 108 -7.98 -7.92 -17.02
C ASN A 108 -9.07 -6.96 -16.50
N ASN A 109 -9.71 -7.31 -15.39
CA ASN A 109 -10.60 -6.43 -14.64
C ASN A 109 -9.87 -6.01 -13.36
N ASP A 110 -8.90 -5.10 -13.50
CA ASP A 110 -8.05 -4.66 -12.40
C ASP A 110 -8.85 -3.80 -11.41
N PRO A 111 -8.98 -4.22 -10.13
CA PRO A 111 -9.66 -3.42 -9.12
C PRO A 111 -8.83 -2.23 -8.62
N LEU A 112 -7.54 -2.15 -8.95
CA LEU A 112 -6.69 -1.03 -8.57
C LEU A 112 -7.08 0.23 -9.33
N ASN A 113 -6.84 1.39 -8.71
CA ASN A 113 -7.08 2.66 -9.37
C ASN A 113 -6.18 2.82 -10.61
N PRO A 114 -6.71 3.25 -11.78
CA PRO A 114 -5.93 3.39 -13.01
C PRO A 114 -4.75 4.37 -12.93
N LEU A 115 -4.77 5.32 -11.99
CA LEU A 115 -3.65 6.24 -11.73
C LEU A 115 -2.48 5.56 -11.02
N LEU A 116 -2.67 4.37 -10.45
CA LEU A 116 -1.60 3.61 -9.81
C LEU A 116 -0.78 2.91 -10.89
N ASN A 117 0.42 3.42 -11.16
CA ASN A 117 1.36 2.92 -12.18
C ASN A 117 0.70 2.85 -13.58
N PRO A 118 0.35 4.01 -14.16
CA PRO A 118 -0.31 4.06 -15.45
C PRO A 118 0.58 3.43 -16.52
N ASN A 119 -0.04 2.69 -17.45
CA ASN A 119 0.63 1.99 -18.56
C ASN A 119 1.61 0.87 -18.17
N VAL A 120 1.68 0.48 -16.88
CA VAL A 120 2.51 -0.63 -16.42
C VAL A 120 1.70 -1.93 -16.39
N LYS A 121 2.12 -2.95 -17.15
CA LYS A 121 1.41 -4.23 -17.31
C LYS A 121 1.49 -5.15 -16.08
N GLU A 122 2.48 -4.90 -15.23
CA GLU A 122 2.75 -5.68 -14.02
C GLU A 122 2.57 -4.79 -12.78
N ILE A 123 2.17 -5.40 -11.68
CA ILE A 123 2.08 -4.76 -10.37
C ILE A 123 3.06 -5.42 -9.41
N GLY A 124 3.85 -4.60 -8.72
CA GLY A 124 4.68 -5.07 -7.62
C GLY A 124 3.84 -5.26 -6.38
N ILE A 125 3.70 -6.51 -5.92
CA ILE A 125 3.01 -6.84 -4.68
C ILE A 125 4.03 -7.20 -3.59
N ARG A 126 3.83 -6.67 -2.40
CA ARG A 126 4.60 -7.00 -1.20
C ARG A 126 3.66 -7.39 -0.06
N VAL A 127 4.07 -8.35 0.75
CA VAL A 127 3.47 -8.63 2.07
C VAL A 127 4.60 -8.44 3.07
N PRO A 128 4.74 -7.26 3.69
CA PRO A 128 5.84 -7.00 4.61
C PRO A 128 5.66 -7.83 5.87
N ASP A 129 6.76 -8.27 6.49
CA ASP A 129 6.73 -8.83 7.84
C ASP A 129 6.59 -7.72 8.90
N CYS A 130 5.47 -6.98 8.82
CA CYS A 130 5.17 -5.85 9.66
C CYS A 130 3.70 -5.90 10.11
N PRO A 131 3.43 -6.25 11.38
CA PRO A 131 2.06 -6.36 11.88
C PRO A 131 1.22 -5.12 11.65
N LEU A 132 1.80 -3.92 11.77
CA LEU A 132 1.09 -2.67 11.57
C LEU A 132 0.59 -2.50 10.13
N VAL A 133 1.46 -2.73 9.14
CA VAL A 133 1.09 -2.59 7.73
C VAL A 133 0.05 -3.64 7.33
N CYS A 134 0.23 -4.89 7.77
CA CYS A 134 -0.74 -5.94 7.50
C CYS A 134 -2.11 -5.62 8.10
N ARG A 135 -2.16 -5.09 9.33
CA ARG A 135 -3.42 -4.72 10.01
C ARG A 135 -4.10 -3.50 9.38
N ILE A 136 -3.33 -2.53 8.88
CA ILE A 136 -3.87 -1.43 8.08
C ILE A 136 -4.45 -1.95 6.77
N SER A 137 -3.73 -2.80 6.03
CA SER A 137 -4.21 -3.40 4.77
C SER A 137 -5.48 -4.21 4.99
N GLU A 138 -5.54 -5.01 6.04
CA GLU A 138 -6.73 -5.80 6.39
C GLU A 138 -7.93 -4.90 6.73
N ALA A 139 -7.70 -3.82 7.49
CA ALA A 139 -8.75 -2.86 7.83
C ALA A 139 -9.32 -2.16 6.58
N LEU A 140 -8.44 -1.72 5.66
CA LEU A 140 -8.85 -1.11 4.41
C LEU A 140 -9.65 -2.08 3.52
N ALA A 141 -9.25 -3.34 3.43
CA ALA A 141 -9.96 -4.35 2.61
C ALA A 141 -11.38 -4.64 3.12
N LYS A 142 -11.63 -4.52 4.44
CA LYS A 142 -12.98 -4.67 5.02
C LYS A 142 -13.91 -3.51 4.65
N VAL A 143 -13.35 -2.31 4.54
CA VAL A 143 -14.10 -1.10 4.21
C VAL A 143 -14.28 -0.93 2.70
N SER A 144 -13.33 -1.43 1.90
CA SER A 144 -13.24 -1.14 0.46
C SER A 144 -13.82 -2.22 -0.47
N LYS A 145 -14.70 -3.10 0.03
CA LYS A 145 -15.33 -4.11 -0.84
C LYS A 145 -16.19 -3.45 -1.93
N PRO A 146 -16.24 -4.03 -3.15
CA PRO A 146 -16.74 -3.39 -4.37
C PRO A 146 -18.22 -2.97 -4.34
N ASP A 147 -19.03 -3.49 -3.42
CA ASP A 147 -20.41 -3.04 -3.24
C ASP A 147 -20.51 -1.56 -2.78
N TYR A 148 -19.41 -0.97 -2.29
CA TYR A 148 -19.37 0.43 -1.82
C TYR A 148 -18.79 1.44 -2.81
N PHE A 149 -18.14 0.98 -3.88
CA PHE A 149 -17.54 1.86 -4.90
C PHE A 149 -18.23 1.65 -6.25
N VAL A 150 -19.54 1.93 -6.28
CA VAL A 150 -20.27 2.16 -7.54
C VAL A 150 -20.67 3.63 -7.56
N GLY A 151 -19.87 4.45 -8.25
CA GLY A 151 -20.24 5.84 -8.53
C GLY A 151 -19.05 6.73 -8.80
N GLU A 152 -19.03 7.36 -9.98
CA GLU A 152 -18.23 8.55 -10.25
C GLU A 152 -18.47 9.58 -9.13
N GLY A 153 -17.39 10.00 -8.49
CA GLY A 153 -17.42 10.92 -7.37
C GLY A 153 -16.71 10.32 -6.17
N ASP A 154 -15.43 10.64 -6.03
CA ASP A 154 -14.66 10.51 -4.79
C ASP A 154 -15.55 10.93 -3.60
N ILE A 155 -16.10 9.97 -2.84
CA ILE A 155 -16.77 10.15 -1.54
C ILE A 155 -17.23 11.59 -1.19
N HIS A 156 -18.10 12.21 -2.00
CA HIS A 156 -18.67 13.54 -1.73
C HIS A 156 -19.98 13.44 -0.92
N GLY A 157 -20.02 12.52 0.06
CA GLY A 157 -21.22 12.26 0.87
C GLY A 157 -21.04 12.36 2.39
N GLY A 158 -19.82 12.57 2.89
CA GLY A 158 -19.57 12.86 4.30
C GLY A 158 -19.04 14.29 4.41
N LYS A 159 -19.70 15.13 5.22
CA LYS A 159 -19.36 16.55 5.49
C LYS A 159 -17.93 16.92 5.07
N GLN A 160 -17.79 17.88 4.14
CA GLN A 160 -16.52 18.58 3.87
C GLN A 160 -15.98 19.16 5.17
N GLY A 161 -15.23 18.36 5.92
CA GLY A 161 -14.21 18.87 6.80
C GLY A 161 -13.09 19.34 5.90
N VAL A 162 -12.93 20.65 5.75
CA VAL A 162 -11.69 21.22 5.22
C VAL A 162 -10.60 20.82 6.22
N PHE A 163 -9.95 19.69 5.98
CA PHE A 163 -8.75 19.33 6.73
C PHE A 163 -7.60 20.14 6.14
N PRO A 164 -6.85 20.88 6.98
CA PRO A 164 -5.66 21.57 6.50
C PRO A 164 -4.75 20.54 5.82
N SER A 165 -4.11 20.97 4.72
CA SER A 165 -3.07 20.25 3.96
C SER A 165 -2.45 19.09 4.74
N ALA A 166 -2.55 17.86 4.19
CA ALA A 166 -2.26 16.58 4.85
C ALA A 166 -1.42 16.68 6.11
N ILE A 167 -2.01 16.23 7.22
CA ILE A 167 -1.26 15.96 8.44
C ILE A 167 -0.31 14.80 8.11
N PRO A 168 1.02 15.00 8.04
CA PRO A 168 1.93 13.89 7.85
C PRO A 168 1.88 13.05 9.13
N LEU A 169 1.30 11.86 9.02
CA LEU A 169 1.29 10.88 10.10
C LEU A 169 2.47 9.93 9.90
N VAL A 170 3.41 9.96 10.83
CA VAL A 170 4.56 9.06 10.87
C VAL A 170 4.31 8.03 11.96
N LEU A 171 4.17 6.78 11.58
CA LEU A 171 4.16 5.64 12.49
C LEU A 171 5.61 5.23 12.70
N THR A 172 6.04 4.92 13.93
CA THR A 172 7.44 4.50 14.18
C THR A 172 7.53 3.17 14.91
N SER A 173 8.51 2.33 14.53
CA SER A 173 8.94 1.15 15.28
C SER A 173 10.45 1.20 15.54
N ALA A 174 10.93 0.39 16.48
CA ALA A 174 12.32 0.43 16.95
C ALA A 174 13.34 -0.34 16.09
N ASN A 175 13.01 -0.86 14.90
CA ASN A 175 14.00 -1.60 14.10
C ASN A 175 13.66 -1.74 12.59
N PRO A 176 14.17 -0.86 11.70
CA PRO A 176 14.17 -1.07 10.25
C PRO A 176 15.53 -1.63 9.79
N SER A 177 15.55 -2.80 9.16
CA SER A 177 16.78 -3.51 8.76
C SER A 177 17.62 -2.82 7.66
N GLY A 178 17.09 -1.79 6.99
CA GLY A 178 17.82 -0.93 6.05
C GLY A 178 18.01 -1.47 4.63
N GLN A 179 17.56 -2.68 4.30
CA GLN A 179 17.83 -3.33 3.00
C GLN A 179 16.70 -3.14 1.97
N LEU A 180 17.01 -2.92 0.68
CA LEU A 180 16.02 -2.79 -0.41
C LEU A 180 15.67 -4.16 -1.03
N SER A 181 14.48 -4.27 -1.64
CA SER A 181 13.87 -5.58 -1.99
C SER A 181 13.07 -5.57 -3.30
N THR A 182 13.51 -6.27 -4.34
CA THR A 182 12.71 -6.55 -5.56
C THR A 182 13.18 -7.83 -6.26
N ILE A 183 12.26 -8.69 -6.71
CA ILE A 183 12.55 -9.89 -7.53
C ILE A 183 11.55 -9.90 -8.72
N SER A 184 12.05 -10.04 -9.95
CA SER A 184 11.23 -10.17 -11.16
C SER A 184 11.05 -11.64 -11.53
N PRO A 185 9.84 -12.11 -11.90
CA PRO A 185 9.66 -13.43 -12.48
C PRO A 185 9.78 -13.36 -14.00
N GLU A 186 11.00 -13.51 -14.52
CA GLU A 186 11.18 -14.03 -15.90
C GLU A 186 11.73 -15.46 -15.86
N ALA A 187 11.23 -16.24 -16.82
CA ALA A 187 11.43 -17.68 -16.93
C ALA A 187 12.91 -18.07 -17.04
N SER A 188 13.25 -19.17 -16.37
CA SER A 188 14.56 -19.84 -16.37
C SER A 188 15.75 -19.02 -15.84
N LEU A 189 16.20 -19.41 -14.65
CA LEU A 189 17.41 -18.96 -13.93
C LEU A 189 17.25 -17.67 -13.10
N LEU A 190 17.18 -17.89 -11.79
CA LEU A 190 17.27 -16.90 -10.72
C LEU A 190 18.49 -15.99 -10.93
N SER A 191 18.28 -14.77 -11.43
CA SER A 191 19.27 -13.69 -11.39
C SER A 191 18.74 -12.53 -10.56
N PHE A 192 19.39 -12.29 -9.42
CA PHE A 192 19.07 -11.19 -8.50
C PHE A 192 19.59 -9.88 -9.09
N HIS A 193 18.71 -8.93 -9.40
CA HIS A 193 19.12 -7.57 -9.77
C HIS A 193 18.79 -6.59 -8.64
N SER A 194 19.84 -6.09 -7.99
CA SER A 194 19.79 -4.93 -7.09
C SER A 194 19.62 -3.66 -7.91
N PHE A 195 18.51 -2.94 -7.72
CA PHE A 195 18.37 -1.58 -8.25
C PHE A 195 18.89 -0.59 -7.21
N SER A 196 20.14 -0.16 -7.39
CA SER A 196 20.70 1.04 -6.76
C SER A 196 20.55 2.21 -7.74
N LYS A 197 19.81 3.25 -7.32
CA LYS A 197 20.05 4.65 -7.70
C LYS A 197 19.65 5.53 -6.54
#